data_AF-A0AAE4ZBC6-F1
#
_entry.id   AF-A0AAE4ZBC6-F1
#
_cell.length_a   1.000
_cell.length_b   1.000
_cell.length_c   1.000
_cell.angle_alpha   90.00
_cell.angle_beta   90.00
_cell.angle_gamma   90.00
#
_symmetry.space_group_name_H-M   'P 1'
#
loop_
_entity.id
_entity.type
_entity.pdbx_description
1 polymer ?
#
loop_
_entity_poly.entity_id
_entity_poly.type
_entity_poly.pdbx_seq_one_letter_code
_entity_poly.pdbx_strand_id
1 'polypeptide(L)'
;MDIVISAIAHRTGSTLVQRIFNRREGTLIWGEHGGLLTRFAEAFALAEKFCLSGEKEKRRYLASNEKSSTWTARMCPSIESVRKARLHGVRAFLDTMYRELRDQHDLIGFKEVRYGREELQLLQDAYPNAQFILLVRDPVAVWRSMPAWGRPLDVLIQTYNTHVPAYLELAQISNYHLIRYEDIVAKRSPAIEALAGLARLPREQIEEVIDGKKLRSTRHDVPARDVGRIHRECGVVMNQLGYPVSRRVEPPRPGIEADRVLGQLPRDADLLTDQPHFPT
;
A
#
# COMPACT_ATOMS: atom_id res chain seq x y z
N MET A 1 10.93 -6.12 11.00
CA MET A 1 11.07 -5.45 9.69
C MET A 1 11.78 -4.13 9.89
N ASP A 2 12.72 -3.81 9.01
CA ASP A 2 13.52 -2.57 9.08
C ASP A 2 13.07 -1.55 8.01
N ILE A 3 12.76 -2.02 6.80
CA ILE A 3 12.33 -1.18 5.67
C ILE A 3 11.00 -1.69 5.09
N VAL A 4 10.06 -0.79 4.83
CA VAL A 4 8.83 -1.08 4.07
C VAL A 4 8.76 -0.12 2.89
N ILE A 5 8.77 -0.66 1.67
CA ILE A 5 8.53 0.12 0.46
C ILE A 5 7.05 0.00 0.11
N SER A 6 6.27 1.05 0.37
CA SER A 6 4.85 1.10 0.00
C SER A 6 4.65 2.01 -1.19
N ALA A 7 4.11 1.46 -2.26
CA ALA A 7 3.78 2.22 -3.47
C ALA A 7 2.28 2.42 -3.60
N ILE A 8 1.87 3.61 -4.05
CA ILE A 8 0.46 3.96 -4.17
C ILE A 8 -0.31 3.03 -5.11
N ALA A 9 0.37 2.48 -6.11
CA ALA A 9 -0.16 1.53 -7.08
C ALA A 9 1.00 0.78 -7.77
N HIS A 10 0.65 -0.20 -8.60
CA HIS A 10 1.57 -0.76 -9.58
C HIS A 10 2.16 0.33 -10.49
N ARG A 11 3.34 0.06 -11.06
CA ARG A 11 4.01 0.95 -12.06
C ARG A 11 4.44 2.32 -11.52
N THR A 12 4.65 2.42 -10.22
CA THR A 12 5.14 3.62 -9.50
C THR A 12 6.63 3.58 -9.18
N GLY A 13 7.35 2.56 -9.66
CA GLY A 13 8.80 2.44 -9.47
C GLY A 13 9.24 1.67 -8.21
N SER A 14 8.34 1.00 -7.48
CA SER A 14 8.70 0.22 -6.29
C SER A 14 9.77 -0.83 -6.55
N THR A 15 9.77 -1.50 -7.72
CA THR A 15 10.84 -2.44 -8.10
C THR A 15 12.18 -1.74 -8.36
N LEU A 16 12.20 -0.49 -8.84
CA LEU A 16 13.46 0.27 -8.96
C LEU A 16 14.02 0.56 -7.56
N VAL A 17 13.19 1.04 -6.64
CA VAL A 17 13.61 1.32 -5.27
C VAL A 17 14.05 0.05 -4.55
N GLN A 18 13.33 -1.07 -4.72
CA GLN A 18 13.77 -2.38 -4.23
C GLN A 18 15.17 -2.74 -4.74
N ARG A 19 15.46 -2.55 -6.04
CA ARG A 19 16.78 -2.81 -6.62
C ARG A 19 17.87 -1.88 -6.07
N ILE A 20 17.52 -0.62 -5.79
CA ILE A 20 18.44 0.32 -5.14
C ILE A 20 18.84 -0.23 -3.77
N PHE A 21 17.89 -0.63 -2.93
CA PHE A 21 18.19 -1.18 -1.62
C PHE A 21 18.99 -2.49 -1.70
N ASN A 22 18.59 -3.41 -2.58
CA ASN A 22 19.27 -4.70 -2.78
C ASN A 22 20.64 -4.57 -3.47
N ARG A 23 21.07 -3.36 -3.84
CA ARG A 23 22.43 -3.12 -4.33
C ARG A 23 23.47 -3.31 -3.23
N ARG A 24 23.10 -3.04 -1.98
CA ARG A 24 23.94 -3.22 -0.79
C ARG A 24 23.87 -4.68 -0.33
N GLU A 25 25.02 -5.33 -0.19
CA GLU A 25 25.09 -6.75 0.24
C GLU A 25 24.40 -7.01 1.58
N GLY A 26 24.49 -6.07 2.54
CA GLY A 26 23.83 -6.20 3.84
C GLY A 26 22.31 -5.95 3.84
N THR A 27 21.70 -5.62 2.71
CA THR A 27 20.28 -5.26 2.62
C THR A 27 19.50 -6.26 1.76
N LEU A 28 18.38 -6.77 2.29
CA LEU A 28 17.44 -7.58 1.53
C LEU A 28 16.00 -7.06 1.64
N ILE A 29 15.50 -6.55 0.53
CA ILE A 29 14.10 -6.19 0.34
C ILE A 29 13.42 -7.24 -0.53
N TRP A 30 12.51 -7.98 0.09
CA TRP A 30 11.69 -9.00 -0.53
C TRP A 30 10.60 -8.41 -1.44
N GLY A 31 10.01 -9.28 -2.26
CA GLY A 31 8.91 -8.94 -3.16
C GLY A 31 7.58 -8.68 -2.45
N GLU A 32 6.52 -8.56 -3.26
CA GLU A 32 5.15 -8.42 -2.78
C GLU A 32 4.62 -9.74 -2.23
N HIS A 33 3.70 -9.65 -1.28
CA HIS A 33 2.99 -10.80 -0.73
C HIS A 33 1.46 -10.65 -0.88
N GLY A 34 1.04 -9.92 -1.91
CA GLY A 34 -0.34 -9.87 -2.40
C GLY A 34 -1.31 -9.04 -1.55
N GLY A 35 -0.82 -8.11 -0.72
CA GLY A 35 -1.68 -7.29 0.15
C GLY A 35 -2.27 -8.05 1.35
N LEU A 36 -1.59 -9.10 1.81
CA LEU A 36 -2.12 -9.97 2.88
C LEU A 36 -2.46 -9.23 4.19
N LEU A 37 -1.79 -8.11 4.51
CA LEU A 37 -2.09 -7.39 5.75
C LEU A 37 -3.47 -6.74 5.78
N THR A 38 -4.06 -6.44 4.62
CA THR A 38 -5.47 -6.03 4.53
C THR A 38 -6.37 -7.13 5.12
N ARG A 39 -6.07 -8.40 4.84
CA ARG A 39 -6.83 -9.54 5.38
C ARG A 39 -6.63 -9.74 6.87
N PHE A 40 -5.42 -9.48 7.37
CA PHE A 40 -5.17 -9.45 8.81
C PHE A 40 -6.01 -8.36 9.48
N ALA A 41 -5.98 -7.14 8.94
CA ALA A 41 -6.74 -6.01 9.48
C ALA A 41 -8.24 -6.31 9.53
N GLU A 42 -8.81 -6.81 8.43
CA GLU A 42 -10.22 -7.22 8.34
C GLU A 42 -10.59 -8.29 9.37
N ALA A 43 -9.78 -9.34 9.51
CA ALA A 43 -10.04 -10.43 10.45
C ALA A 43 -10.03 -9.95 11.92
N PHE A 44 -9.09 -9.08 12.27
CA PHE A 44 -9.02 -8.51 13.62
C PHE A 44 -10.12 -7.48 13.87
N ALA A 45 -10.53 -6.69 12.87
CA ALA A 45 -11.68 -5.80 12.99
C ALA A 45 -12.98 -6.58 13.29
N LEU A 46 -13.15 -7.75 12.66
CA LEU A 46 -14.25 -8.65 12.98
C LEU A 46 -14.18 -9.17 14.42
N ALA A 47 -13.00 -9.60 14.88
CA ALA A 47 -12.81 -10.06 16.26
C ALA A 47 -13.07 -8.95 17.29
N GLU A 48 -12.62 -7.72 17.03
CA GLU A 48 -12.88 -6.56 17.89
C GLU A 48 -14.39 -6.27 17.99
N LYS A 49 -15.11 -6.31 16.86
CA LYS A 49 -16.57 -6.14 16.83
C LYS A 49 -17.28 -7.16 17.72
N PHE A 50 -16.90 -8.43 17.64
CA PHE A 50 -17.49 -9.48 18.49
C PHE A 50 -17.19 -9.24 19.97
N CYS A 51 -15.95 -8.86 20.32
CA CYS A 51 -15.57 -8.56 21.70
C CYS A 51 -16.38 -7.40 22.29
N LEU A 52 -16.58 -6.33 21.52
CA LEU A 52 -17.40 -5.20 21.95
C LEU A 52 -18.86 -5.62 22.18
N SER A 53 -19.41 -6.42 21.25
CA SER A 53 -20.80 -6.86 21.35
C SER A 53 -21.07 -7.83 22.51
N GLY A 54 -20.06 -8.60 22.94
CA GLY A 54 -20.14 -9.59 24.00
C GLY A 54 -19.72 -9.12 25.38
N GLU A 55 -19.37 -7.84 25.53
CA GLU A 55 -18.82 -7.28 26.77
C GLU A 55 -19.80 -7.40 27.96
N LYS A 56 -21.11 -7.21 27.70
CA LYS A 56 -22.15 -7.31 28.74
C LYS A 56 -22.29 -8.75 29.23
N GLU A 57 -22.29 -9.72 28.31
CA GLU A 57 -22.36 -11.14 28.59
C GLU A 57 -21.13 -11.60 29.37
N LYS A 58 -19.93 -11.18 28.96
CA LYS A 58 -18.69 -11.43 29.70
C LYS A 58 -18.77 -10.92 31.13
N ARG A 59 -19.18 -9.66 31.33
CA ARG A 59 -19.32 -9.08 32.69
C ARG A 59 -20.32 -9.85 33.54
N ARG A 60 -21.49 -10.17 32.98
CA ARG A 60 -22.51 -10.97 33.67
C ARG A 60 -21.97 -12.35 34.07
N TYR A 61 -21.31 -13.05 33.14
CA TYR A 61 -20.71 -14.34 33.44
C TYR A 61 -19.67 -14.24 34.54
N LEU A 62 -18.73 -13.31 34.45
CA LEU A 62 -17.67 -13.16 35.45
C LEU A 62 -18.22 -12.80 36.84
N ALA A 63 -19.27 -11.99 36.91
CA ALA A 63 -19.92 -11.60 38.17
C ALA A 63 -20.87 -12.66 38.77
N SER A 64 -21.31 -13.66 37.99
CA SER A 64 -22.24 -14.70 38.47
C SER A 64 -21.54 -15.74 39.36
N ASN A 65 -22.16 -16.15 40.46
CA ASN A 65 -21.72 -17.32 41.25
C ASN A 65 -22.21 -18.65 40.63
N GLU A 66 -23.25 -18.61 39.79
CA GLU A 66 -23.79 -19.78 39.11
C GLU A 66 -23.38 -19.75 37.63
N LYS A 67 -22.20 -20.33 37.34
CA LYS A 67 -21.64 -20.32 35.98
C LYS A 67 -22.39 -21.23 35.00
N SER A 68 -22.98 -22.32 35.50
CA SER A 68 -23.66 -23.35 34.70
C SER A 68 -24.93 -22.85 33.99
N SER A 69 -25.61 -21.85 34.54
CA SER A 69 -26.85 -21.28 33.99
C SER A 69 -26.63 -20.00 33.18
N THR A 70 -25.40 -19.48 33.13
CA THR A 70 -25.13 -18.19 32.49
C THR A 70 -24.82 -18.36 30.99
N TRP A 71 -25.48 -17.57 30.13
CA TRP A 71 -25.24 -17.57 28.68
C TRP A 71 -23.80 -17.14 28.32
N THR A 72 -23.03 -18.03 27.70
CA THR A 72 -21.60 -17.83 27.38
C THR A 72 -21.27 -17.71 25.90
N ALA A 73 -22.25 -17.84 24.98
CA ALA A 73 -21.97 -17.95 23.55
C ALA A 73 -21.26 -16.73 22.92
N ARG A 74 -21.32 -15.56 23.58
CA ARG A 74 -20.63 -14.32 23.14
C ARG A 74 -19.52 -13.91 24.09
N MET A 75 -19.06 -14.81 24.96
CA MET A 75 -17.90 -14.52 25.80
C MET A 75 -16.64 -14.46 24.94
N CYS A 76 -16.08 -13.26 24.83
CA CYS A 76 -14.82 -13.03 24.16
C CYS A 76 -13.80 -12.40 25.12
N PRO A 77 -12.50 -12.47 24.81
CA PRO A 77 -11.47 -11.71 25.53
C PRO A 77 -11.74 -10.19 25.53
N SER A 78 -10.96 -9.43 26.30
CA SER A 78 -11.04 -7.96 26.24
C SER A 78 -10.57 -7.44 24.87
N ILE A 79 -11.07 -6.27 24.47
CA ILE A 79 -10.63 -5.63 23.22
C ILE A 79 -9.12 -5.36 23.21
N GLU A 80 -8.53 -5.03 24.36
CA GLU A 80 -7.08 -4.85 24.51
C GLU A 80 -6.32 -6.16 24.24
N SER A 81 -6.90 -7.30 24.64
CA SER A 81 -6.31 -8.62 24.36
C SER A 81 -6.31 -8.93 22.87
N VAL A 82 -7.39 -8.60 22.16
CA VAL A 82 -7.47 -8.75 20.70
C VAL A 82 -6.49 -7.82 19.99
N ARG A 83 -6.37 -6.56 20.42
CA ARG A 83 -5.40 -5.62 19.86
C ARG A 83 -3.96 -6.08 20.06
N LYS A 84 -3.62 -6.63 21.23
CA LYS A 84 -2.31 -7.25 21.47
C LYS A 84 -2.09 -8.47 20.56
N ALA A 85 -3.11 -9.34 20.43
CA ALA A 85 -3.05 -10.49 19.54
C ALA A 85 -2.86 -10.09 18.07
N ARG A 86 -3.48 -8.99 17.63
CA ARG A 86 -3.31 -8.40 16.29
C ARG A 86 -1.85 -8.09 16.00
N LEU A 87 -1.22 -7.32 16.89
CA LEU A 87 0.18 -6.91 16.71
C LEU A 87 1.14 -8.10 16.80
N HIS A 88 0.93 -9.00 17.76
CA HIS A 88 1.74 -10.22 17.90
C HIS A 88 1.59 -11.15 16.69
N GLY A 89 0.37 -11.31 16.17
CA GLY A 89 0.10 -12.15 14.99
C GLY A 89 0.80 -11.63 13.75
N VAL A 90 0.73 -10.31 13.49
CA VAL A 90 1.44 -9.68 12.37
C VAL A 90 2.96 -9.85 12.50
N ARG A 91 3.52 -9.61 13.70
CA ARG A 91 4.96 -9.82 13.95
C ARG A 91 5.37 -11.26 13.71
N ALA A 92 4.71 -12.20 14.37
CA ALA A 92 5.04 -13.62 14.26
C ALA A 92 4.95 -14.12 12.82
N PHE A 93 3.94 -13.67 12.07
CA PHE A 93 3.77 -13.99 10.66
C PHE A 93 4.93 -13.45 9.82
N LEU A 94 5.18 -12.13 9.84
CA LEU A 94 6.18 -11.51 8.98
C LEU A 94 7.62 -11.88 9.37
N ASP A 95 7.92 -11.96 10.67
CA ASP A 95 9.24 -12.37 11.15
C ASP A 95 9.54 -13.83 10.78
N THR A 96 8.54 -14.70 10.72
CA THR A 96 8.69 -16.07 10.24
C THR A 96 8.83 -16.11 8.72
N MET A 97 7.97 -15.38 7.98
CA MET A 97 7.94 -15.37 6.52
C MET A 97 9.27 -14.89 5.92
N TYR A 98 9.90 -13.89 6.53
CA TYR A 98 11.15 -13.31 6.03
C TYR A 98 12.40 -13.78 6.79
N ARG A 99 12.31 -14.90 7.52
CA ARG A 99 13.43 -15.40 8.35
C ARG A 99 14.61 -15.94 7.54
N GLU A 100 14.34 -16.54 6.37
CA GLU A 100 15.28 -17.40 5.63
C GLU A 100 16.70 -16.83 5.49
N LEU A 101 16.82 -15.52 5.23
CA LEU A 101 18.11 -14.85 5.05
C LEU A 101 18.35 -13.71 6.06
N ARG A 102 17.60 -13.67 7.15
CA ARG A 102 17.69 -12.55 8.12
C ARG A 102 19.08 -12.43 8.74
N ASP A 103 19.71 -13.53 9.12
CA ASP A 103 21.01 -13.48 9.81
C ASP A 103 22.17 -13.04 8.90
N GLN A 104 21.95 -12.99 7.58
CA GLN A 104 22.94 -12.55 6.58
C GLN A 104 22.81 -11.07 6.20
N HIS A 105 21.72 -10.41 6.62
CA HIS A 105 21.39 -9.03 6.22
C HIS A 105 21.04 -8.20 7.45
N ASP A 106 21.65 -7.03 7.61
CA ASP A 106 21.37 -6.12 8.73
C ASP A 106 20.10 -5.30 8.50
N LEU A 107 19.73 -5.06 7.23
CA LEU A 107 18.47 -4.45 6.83
C LEU A 107 17.59 -5.46 6.09
N ILE A 108 16.42 -5.76 6.65
CA ILE A 108 15.41 -6.59 6.01
C ILE A 108 14.10 -5.82 5.79
N GLY A 109 13.46 -6.08 4.67
CA GLY A 109 12.21 -5.43 4.33
C GLY A 109 11.45 -6.12 3.21
N PHE A 110 10.36 -5.51 2.79
CA PHE A 110 9.61 -5.95 1.62
C PHE A 110 9.01 -4.74 0.89
N LYS A 111 8.53 -4.98 -0.33
CA LYS A 111 7.73 -3.99 -1.06
C LYS A 111 6.27 -4.42 -1.19
N GLU A 112 5.35 -3.47 -1.13
CA GLU A 112 3.94 -3.67 -1.43
C GLU A 112 3.38 -2.47 -2.20
N VAL A 113 2.37 -2.70 -3.04
CA VAL A 113 1.79 -1.70 -3.96
C VAL A 113 0.28 -1.52 -3.76
N ARG A 114 -0.26 -2.11 -2.69
CA ARG A 114 -1.70 -2.16 -2.37
C ARG A 114 -2.05 -1.45 -1.07
N TYR A 115 -1.08 -1.08 -0.25
CA TYR A 115 -1.33 -0.59 1.10
C TYR A 115 -1.77 0.87 1.17
N GLY A 116 -2.83 1.08 1.95
CA GLY A 116 -3.33 2.38 2.36
C GLY A 116 -3.00 2.65 3.82
N ARG A 117 -3.81 3.48 4.47
CA ARG A 117 -3.58 3.91 5.86
C ARG A 117 -3.56 2.74 6.83
N GLU A 118 -4.53 1.84 6.73
CA GLU A 118 -4.79 0.82 7.73
C GLU A 118 -3.62 -0.16 7.83
N GLU A 119 -3.09 -0.64 6.71
CA GLU A 119 -1.98 -1.58 6.71
C GLU A 119 -0.66 -0.91 7.11
N LEU A 120 -0.44 0.34 6.71
CA LEU A 120 0.75 1.10 7.10
C LEU A 120 0.76 1.38 8.62
N GLN A 121 -0.39 1.74 9.21
CA GLN A 121 -0.50 1.91 10.65
C GLN A 121 -0.35 0.59 11.40
N LEU A 122 -0.92 -0.50 10.88
CA LEU A 122 -0.71 -1.83 11.45
C LEU A 122 0.77 -2.22 11.46
N LEU A 123 1.49 -1.94 10.37
CA LEU A 123 2.93 -2.13 10.30
C LEU A 123 3.71 -1.21 11.23
N GLN A 124 3.31 0.05 11.37
CA GLN A 124 3.92 1.00 12.31
C GLN A 124 3.79 0.53 13.76
N ASP A 125 2.60 0.09 14.15
CA ASP A 125 2.35 -0.41 15.49
C ASP A 125 3.16 -1.70 15.75
N ALA A 126 3.26 -2.57 14.73
CA ALA A 126 4.04 -3.79 14.81
C ALA A 126 5.56 -3.51 14.77
N TYR A 127 6.05 -2.52 14.03
CA TYR A 127 7.47 -2.24 13.87
C TYR A 127 7.73 -0.74 14.01
N PRO A 128 7.73 -0.20 15.24
CA PRO A 128 7.77 1.25 15.47
C PRO A 128 9.04 1.93 14.96
N ASN A 129 10.12 1.17 14.80
CA ASN A 129 11.41 1.66 14.32
C ASN A 129 11.63 1.46 12.81
N ALA A 130 10.69 0.79 12.11
CA ALA A 130 10.81 0.57 10.68
C ALA A 130 10.75 1.91 9.93
N GLN A 131 11.47 1.99 8.81
CA GLN A 131 11.38 3.13 7.89
C GLN A 131 10.42 2.79 6.75
N PHE A 132 9.52 3.73 6.45
CA PHE A 132 8.47 3.56 5.46
C PHE A 132 8.74 4.49 4.28
N ILE A 133 8.91 3.92 3.10
CA ILE A 133 9.11 4.67 1.86
C ILE A 133 7.79 4.66 1.12
N LEU A 134 7.17 5.83 1.01
CA LEU A 134 5.89 6.03 0.35
C LEU A 134 6.13 6.53 -1.08
N LEU A 135 5.89 5.67 -2.07
CA LEU A 135 6.13 5.98 -3.46
C LEU A 135 4.86 6.43 -4.17
N VAL A 136 4.94 7.58 -4.81
CA VAL A 136 3.92 8.12 -5.69
C VAL A 136 4.50 8.40 -7.07
N ARG A 137 3.64 8.46 -8.08
CA ARG A 137 3.98 8.77 -9.47
C ARG A 137 2.80 9.52 -10.09
N ASP A 138 3.04 10.30 -11.15
CA ASP A 138 1.94 10.89 -11.93
C ASP A 138 0.95 9.79 -12.37
N PRO A 139 -0.34 9.86 -11.99
CA PRO A 139 -1.33 8.84 -12.31
C PRO A 139 -1.51 8.64 -13.83
N VAL A 140 -1.29 9.68 -14.65
CA VAL A 140 -1.30 9.54 -16.12
C VAL A 140 -0.10 8.71 -16.58
N ALA A 141 1.07 8.91 -15.97
CA ALA A 141 2.27 8.13 -16.28
C ALA A 141 2.16 6.68 -15.78
N VAL A 142 1.45 6.44 -14.66
CA VAL A 142 1.09 5.10 -14.18
C VAL A 142 0.17 4.42 -15.17
N TRP A 143 -0.92 5.08 -15.58
CA TRP A 143 -1.88 4.54 -16.55
C TRP A 143 -1.20 4.20 -17.89
N ARG A 144 -0.35 5.10 -18.40
CA ARG A 144 0.49 4.86 -19.60
C ARG A 144 1.38 3.63 -19.50
N SER A 145 1.80 3.27 -18.28
CA SER A 145 2.71 2.17 -18.00
C SER A 145 1.98 0.88 -17.61
N MET A 146 0.66 0.91 -17.47
CA MET A 146 -0.18 -0.17 -16.95
C MET A 146 -0.45 -1.21 -18.04
N PRO A 147 -0.08 -2.50 -17.88
CA PRO A 147 -0.30 -3.51 -18.91
C PRO A 147 -1.79 -3.71 -19.23
N ALA A 148 -2.10 -4.38 -20.33
CA ALA A 148 -3.49 -4.64 -20.76
C ALA A 148 -4.32 -5.45 -19.73
N TRP A 149 -3.66 -6.31 -18.95
CA TRP A 149 -4.25 -7.03 -17.82
C TRP A 149 -4.27 -6.21 -16.51
N GLY A 150 -3.81 -4.96 -16.55
CA GLY A 150 -3.79 -4.09 -15.38
C GLY A 150 -5.19 -3.67 -14.92
N ARG A 151 -5.23 -3.06 -13.74
CA ARG A 151 -6.50 -2.68 -13.09
C ARG A 151 -7.29 -1.67 -13.93
N PRO A 152 -8.64 -1.68 -13.87
CA PRO A 152 -9.46 -0.67 -14.51
C PRO A 152 -9.10 0.75 -14.07
N LEU A 153 -9.34 1.72 -14.95
CA LEU A 153 -9.08 3.14 -14.67
C LEU A 153 -9.80 3.63 -13.41
N ASP A 154 -11.03 3.16 -13.16
CA ASP A 154 -11.82 3.48 -11.96
C ASP A 154 -11.08 3.13 -10.67
N VAL A 155 -10.48 1.93 -10.65
CA VAL A 155 -9.73 1.44 -9.50
C VAL A 155 -8.46 2.27 -9.30
N LEU A 156 -7.78 2.68 -10.36
CA LEU A 156 -6.62 3.57 -10.27
C LEU A 156 -7.02 4.92 -9.65
N ILE A 157 -8.08 5.55 -10.16
CA ILE A 157 -8.58 6.84 -9.68
C ILE A 157 -8.98 6.75 -8.21
N GLN A 158 -9.77 5.73 -7.85
CA GLN A 158 -10.17 5.48 -6.48
C GLN A 158 -8.95 5.29 -5.57
N THR A 159 -7.98 4.47 -5.98
CA THR A 159 -6.75 4.22 -5.21
C THR A 159 -6.01 5.53 -4.93
N TYR A 160 -5.83 6.39 -5.94
CA TYR A 160 -5.16 7.68 -5.76
C TYR A 160 -5.92 8.60 -4.80
N ASN A 161 -7.23 8.73 -5.00
CA ASN A 161 -8.06 9.62 -4.18
C ASN A 161 -8.18 9.14 -2.72
N THR A 162 -8.11 7.83 -2.48
CA THR A 162 -8.15 7.27 -1.12
C THR A 162 -6.77 7.27 -0.46
N HIS A 163 -5.72 6.85 -1.16
CA HIS A 163 -4.42 6.59 -0.54
C HIS A 163 -3.51 7.83 -0.49
N VAL A 164 -3.58 8.76 -1.45
CA VAL A 164 -2.68 9.93 -1.45
C VAL A 164 -2.88 10.82 -0.23
N PRO A 165 -4.12 11.17 0.20
CA PRO A 165 -4.31 11.93 1.43
C PRO A 165 -3.69 11.24 2.65
N ALA A 166 -3.84 9.92 2.74
CA ALA A 166 -3.21 9.14 3.80
C ALA A 166 -1.68 9.17 3.74
N TYR A 167 -1.09 9.07 2.54
CA TYR A 167 0.37 9.14 2.39
C TYR A 167 0.92 10.51 2.77
N LEU A 168 0.22 11.59 2.41
CA LEU A 168 0.59 12.95 2.78
C LEU A 168 0.56 13.18 4.29
N GLU A 169 -0.47 12.66 4.96
CA GLU A 169 -0.57 12.74 6.42
C GLU A 169 0.51 11.89 7.12
N LEU A 170 0.70 10.64 6.67
CA LEU A 170 1.72 9.75 7.25
C LEU A 170 3.12 10.30 7.06
N ALA A 171 3.41 10.98 5.94
CA ALA A 171 4.69 11.63 5.69
C ALA A 171 5.03 12.78 6.66
N GLN A 172 4.10 13.20 7.53
CA GLN A 172 4.38 14.13 8.63
C GLN A 172 5.03 13.42 9.84
N ILE A 173 5.07 12.09 9.83
CA ILE A 173 5.69 11.26 10.87
C ILE A 173 7.14 10.96 10.45
N SER A 174 8.07 11.07 11.40
CA SER A 174 9.52 11.10 11.12
C SER A 174 10.10 9.89 10.40
N ASN A 175 9.48 8.72 10.51
CA ASN A 175 9.95 7.49 9.87
C ASN A 175 9.23 7.17 8.55
N TYR A 176 8.41 8.10 8.04
CA TYR A 176 7.76 8.01 6.73
C TYR A 176 8.38 8.99 5.74
N HIS A 177 8.70 8.48 4.55
CA HIS A 177 9.44 9.20 3.51
C HIS A 177 8.63 9.19 2.22
N LEU A 178 7.92 10.27 1.92
CA LEU A 178 7.17 10.42 0.66
C LEU A 178 8.10 10.84 -0.48
N ILE A 179 8.21 9.99 -1.50
CA ILE A 179 9.11 10.20 -2.63
C ILE A 179 8.35 10.03 -3.94
N ARG A 180 8.49 11.02 -4.84
CA ARG A 180 7.95 10.91 -6.20
C ARG A 180 8.92 10.16 -7.08
N TYR A 181 8.39 9.23 -7.87
CA TYR A 181 9.17 8.48 -8.85
C TYR A 181 9.94 9.39 -9.81
N GLU A 182 9.31 10.48 -10.26
CA GLU A 182 9.88 11.47 -11.15
C GLU A 182 11.13 12.14 -10.57
N ASP A 183 11.16 12.36 -9.25
CA ASP A 183 12.31 12.95 -8.57
C ASP A 183 13.49 11.97 -8.50
N ILE A 184 13.20 10.66 -8.35
CA ILE A 184 14.22 9.60 -8.38
C ILE A 184 14.85 9.50 -9.77
N VAL A 185 14.04 9.37 -10.83
CA VAL A 185 14.58 9.20 -12.20
C VAL A 185 15.24 10.45 -12.74
N ALA A 186 14.83 11.63 -12.28
CA ALA A 186 15.50 12.89 -12.58
C ALA A 186 16.70 13.17 -11.66
N LYS A 187 17.05 12.23 -10.77
CA LYS A 187 18.19 12.30 -9.84
C LYS A 187 18.20 13.58 -8.99
N ARG A 188 17.02 14.05 -8.60
CA ARG A 188 16.90 15.28 -7.80
C ARG A 188 17.46 15.03 -6.41
N SER A 189 18.36 15.91 -5.97
CA SER A 189 19.13 15.70 -4.74
C SER A 189 18.29 15.33 -3.52
N PRO A 190 17.16 15.99 -3.19
CA PRO A 190 16.38 15.62 -2.00
C PRO A 190 15.92 14.14 -2.00
N ALA A 191 15.49 13.62 -3.15
CA ALA A 191 15.05 12.23 -3.27
C ALA A 191 16.23 11.26 -3.21
N ILE A 192 17.35 11.60 -3.84
CA ILE A 192 18.55 10.76 -3.87
C ILE A 192 19.23 10.71 -2.50
N GLU A 193 19.37 11.83 -1.81
CA GLU A 193 19.95 11.88 -0.45
C GLU A 193 19.09 11.12 0.56
N ALA A 194 17.75 11.23 0.46
CA ALA A 194 16.85 10.44 1.29
C ALA A 194 17.04 8.92 1.07
N LEU A 195 17.10 8.48 -0.19
CA LEU A 195 17.37 7.08 -0.51
C LEU A 195 18.77 6.64 -0.10
N ALA A 196 19.79 7.49 -0.23
CA ALA A 196 21.17 7.22 0.19
C ALA A 196 21.26 6.95 1.69
N GLY A 197 20.64 7.82 2.50
CA GLY A 197 20.58 7.66 3.95
C GLY A 197 19.85 6.39 4.37
N LEU A 198 18.68 6.12 3.77
CA LEU A 198 17.86 4.95 4.12
C LEU A 198 18.48 3.62 3.66
N ALA A 199 19.03 3.58 2.45
CA ALA A 199 19.63 2.37 1.87
C ALA A 199 21.07 2.14 2.36
N ARG A 200 21.68 3.12 3.03
CA ARG A 200 23.10 3.14 3.43
C ARG A 200 24.02 2.92 2.23
N LEU A 201 23.74 3.63 1.14
CA LEU A 201 24.46 3.54 -0.12
C LEU A 201 24.98 4.92 -0.50
N PRO A 202 26.20 5.01 -1.09
CA PRO A 202 26.67 6.25 -1.68
C PRO A 202 25.81 6.60 -2.89
N ARG A 203 25.69 7.91 -3.15
CA ARG A 203 24.87 8.46 -4.23
C ARG A 203 25.18 7.82 -5.59
N GLU A 204 26.46 7.62 -5.89
CA GLU A 204 26.94 7.07 -7.15
C GLU A 204 26.35 5.67 -7.42
N GLN A 205 26.30 4.82 -6.40
CA GLN A 205 25.75 3.46 -6.53
C GLN A 205 24.22 3.47 -6.74
N ILE A 206 23.51 4.48 -6.19
CA ILE A 206 22.08 4.67 -6.47
C ILE A 206 21.89 5.07 -7.92
N GLU A 207 22.68 6.04 -8.40
CA GLU A 207 22.62 6.52 -9.78
C GLU A 207 22.95 5.43 -10.80
N GLU A 208 23.95 4.57 -10.52
CA GLU A 208 24.26 3.39 -11.33
C GLU A 208 23.04 2.46 -11.50
N VAL A 209 22.28 2.23 -10.43
CA VAL A 209 21.07 1.38 -10.49
C VAL A 209 19.96 2.05 -11.32
N ILE A 210 19.83 3.39 -11.23
CA ILE A 210 18.86 4.18 -12.00
C ILE A 210 19.20 4.16 -13.49
N ASP A 211 20.48 4.36 -13.83
CA ASP A 211 20.98 4.42 -15.21
C ASP A 211 21.12 3.03 -15.85
N GLY A 212 21.21 1.99 -15.02
CA GLY A 212 21.25 0.61 -15.47
C GLY A 212 20.00 0.17 -16.25
N LYS A 213 20.02 -1.09 -16.70
CA LYS A 213 18.96 -1.63 -17.57
C LYS A 213 17.56 -1.45 -16.96
N LYS A 214 16.68 -0.77 -17.70
CA LYS A 214 15.24 -0.72 -17.40
C LYS A 214 14.63 -2.11 -17.59
N LEU A 215 14.00 -2.62 -16.54
CA LEU A 215 13.30 -3.90 -16.60
C LEU A 215 11.87 -3.69 -17.07
N ARG A 216 11.49 -4.32 -18.19
CA ARG A 216 10.11 -4.44 -18.68
C ARG A 216 9.33 -3.11 -18.66
N SER A 217 9.83 -2.10 -19.40
CA SER A 217 9.09 -0.86 -19.63
C SER A 217 8.14 -1.02 -20.81
N THR A 218 6.87 -1.23 -20.54
CA THR A 218 5.79 -1.08 -21.52
C THR A 218 5.31 0.37 -21.50
N ARG A 219 5.07 0.93 -22.68
CA ARG A 219 4.42 2.22 -22.86
C ARG A 219 3.39 2.06 -23.96
N HIS A 220 2.19 2.54 -23.72
CA HIS A 220 1.11 2.58 -24.69
C HIS A 220 0.52 3.98 -24.72
N ASP A 221 -0.11 4.34 -25.82
CA ASP A 221 -0.78 5.62 -25.91
C ASP A 221 -1.96 5.67 -24.94
N VAL A 222 -2.09 6.79 -24.24
CA VAL A 222 -3.20 7.01 -23.31
C VAL A 222 -4.26 7.84 -24.04
N PRO A 223 -5.50 7.35 -24.20
CA PRO A 223 -6.57 8.12 -24.79
C PRO A 223 -6.78 9.47 -24.10
N ALA A 224 -7.00 10.54 -24.87
CA ALA A 224 -7.22 11.88 -24.31
C ALA A 224 -8.40 11.93 -23.31
N ARG A 225 -9.44 11.11 -23.54
CA ARG A 225 -10.58 10.94 -22.62
C ARG A 225 -10.14 10.45 -21.23
N ASP A 226 -9.19 9.50 -21.19
CA ASP A 226 -8.69 8.90 -19.95
C ASP A 226 -7.80 9.92 -19.22
N VAL A 227 -6.92 10.63 -19.94
CA VAL A 227 -6.13 11.75 -19.37
C VAL A 227 -7.06 12.80 -18.76
N GLY A 228 -8.07 13.25 -19.51
CA GLY A 228 -9.02 14.25 -19.04
C GLY A 228 -9.81 13.78 -17.81
N ARG A 229 -10.13 12.48 -17.76
CA ARG A 229 -10.76 11.84 -16.61
C ARG A 229 -9.85 11.79 -15.38
N ILE A 230 -8.60 11.36 -15.52
CA ILE A 230 -7.61 11.37 -14.44
C ILE A 230 -7.41 12.78 -13.90
N HIS A 231 -7.22 13.78 -14.77
CA HIS A 231 -7.03 15.16 -14.34
C HIS A 231 -8.26 15.72 -13.60
N ARG A 232 -9.47 15.39 -14.05
CA ARG A 232 -10.71 15.83 -13.41
C ARG A 232 -10.90 15.16 -12.05
N GLU A 233 -10.74 13.84 -11.97
CA GLU A 233 -11.09 13.06 -10.78
C GLU A 233 -9.95 12.95 -9.76
N CYS A 234 -8.68 12.99 -10.19
CA CYS A 234 -7.50 13.01 -9.30
C CYS A 234 -6.87 14.40 -9.17
N GLY A 235 -7.43 15.44 -9.79
CA GLY A 235 -6.79 16.76 -9.87
C GLY A 235 -6.41 17.37 -8.51
N VAL A 236 -7.24 17.17 -7.49
CA VAL A 236 -6.95 17.65 -6.13
C VAL A 236 -5.69 16.99 -5.58
N VAL A 237 -5.63 15.65 -5.58
CA VAL A 237 -4.47 14.91 -5.06
C VAL A 237 -3.23 15.08 -5.93
N MET A 238 -3.39 15.24 -7.23
CA MET A 238 -2.29 15.57 -8.15
C MET A 238 -1.65 16.92 -7.81
N ASN A 239 -2.47 17.95 -7.59
CA ASN A 239 -1.99 19.28 -7.19
C ASN A 239 -1.25 19.23 -5.85
N GLN A 240 -1.76 18.48 -4.86
CA GLN A 240 -1.09 18.30 -3.56
C GLN A 240 0.30 17.66 -3.71
N LEU A 241 0.48 16.77 -4.69
CA LEU A 241 1.76 16.14 -5.02
C LEU A 241 2.65 16.99 -5.97
N GLY A 242 2.18 18.18 -6.35
CA GLY A 242 2.88 19.07 -7.27
C GLY A 242 2.93 18.56 -8.71
N TYR A 243 1.98 17.72 -9.14
CA TYR A 243 1.82 17.34 -10.53
C TYR A 243 0.99 18.41 -11.27
N PRO A 244 1.35 18.76 -12.52
CA PRO A 244 0.60 19.73 -13.29
C PRO A 244 -0.76 19.16 -13.68
N VAL A 245 -1.84 19.89 -13.35
CA VAL A 245 -3.20 19.58 -13.80
C VAL A 245 -3.60 20.61 -14.84
N SER A 246 -3.86 20.19 -16.08
CA SER A 246 -4.33 21.11 -17.13
C SER A 246 -5.68 21.70 -16.72
N ARG A 247 -5.75 23.01 -16.47
CA ARG A 247 -6.97 23.76 -16.10
C ARG A 247 -8.07 23.80 -17.18
N ARG A 248 -7.97 23.02 -18.26
CA ARG A 248 -8.81 23.12 -19.48
C ARG A 248 -9.47 21.81 -19.90
N VAL A 249 -10.05 21.07 -18.97
CA VAL A 249 -11.07 20.11 -19.36
C VAL A 249 -12.40 20.75 -18.98
N GLU A 250 -12.99 21.50 -19.92
CA GLU A 250 -14.38 21.93 -19.77
C GLU A 250 -15.22 20.70 -19.42
N PRO A 251 -16.13 20.79 -18.42
CA PRO A 251 -17.02 19.68 -18.13
C PRO A 251 -17.75 19.29 -19.42
N PRO A 252 -17.99 17.98 -19.66
CA PRO A 252 -18.81 17.57 -20.78
C PRO A 252 -20.14 18.34 -20.70
N ARG A 253 -20.50 19.01 -21.80
CA ARG A 253 -21.76 19.78 -21.87
C ARG A 253 -22.90 18.84 -21.44
N PRO A 254 -23.80 19.27 -20.56
CA PRO A 254 -24.95 18.46 -20.18
C PRO A 254 -25.83 18.31 -21.43
N GLY A 255 -25.76 17.14 -22.05
CA GLY A 255 -26.49 16.87 -23.28
C GLY A 255 -26.11 15.53 -23.89
N ILE A 256 -27.03 14.57 -23.71
CA ILE A 256 -27.17 13.30 -24.41
C ILE A 256 -26.49 12.11 -23.70
N GLU A 257 -27.37 11.20 -23.24
CA GLU A 257 -27.16 9.87 -22.61
C GLU A 257 -26.93 9.82 -21.08
N ALA A 258 -28.00 10.11 -20.33
CA ALA A 258 -28.18 9.68 -18.94
C ALA A 258 -28.99 8.37 -18.79
N ASP A 259 -29.45 7.75 -19.89
CA ASP A 259 -30.30 6.55 -19.84
C ASP A 259 -29.63 5.35 -20.49
N ARG A 260 -28.63 4.78 -19.81
CA ARG A 260 -28.22 3.36 -19.88
C ARG A 260 -26.92 3.21 -19.10
N VAL A 261 -27.00 2.94 -17.79
CA VAL A 261 -26.26 1.89 -17.05
C VAL A 261 -26.80 1.92 -15.61
N LEU A 262 -27.96 1.28 -15.39
CA LEU A 262 -28.31 0.71 -14.10
C LEU A 262 -28.39 -0.80 -14.32
N GLY A 263 -27.24 -1.45 -14.16
CA GLY A 263 -27.08 -2.88 -14.38
C GLY A 263 -25.92 -3.40 -13.56
N GLN A 264 -26.23 -3.82 -12.33
CA GLN A 264 -25.48 -4.77 -11.49
C GLN A 264 -24.02 -4.42 -11.19
N LEU A 265 -23.80 -3.85 -10.00
CA LEU A 265 -22.49 -3.89 -9.32
C LEU A 265 -22.11 -5.36 -9.07
N PRO A 266 -20.92 -5.83 -9.50
CA PRO A 266 -20.42 -7.14 -9.10
C PRO A 266 -20.18 -7.15 -7.60
N ARG A 267 -20.60 -8.24 -6.93
CA ARG A 267 -20.19 -8.51 -5.55
C ARG A 267 -18.69 -8.76 -5.54
N ASP A 268 -17.98 -8.20 -4.56
CA ASP A 268 -16.53 -8.25 -4.36
C ASP A 268 -15.94 -9.65 -4.09
N ALA A 269 -16.18 -10.63 -4.97
CA ALA A 269 -15.70 -12.01 -4.83
C ALA A 269 -14.66 -12.43 -5.89
N ASP A 270 -14.42 -11.64 -6.95
CA ASP A 270 -13.58 -12.06 -8.08
C ASP A 270 -12.17 -11.44 -8.13
N LEU A 271 -11.64 -10.94 -7.00
CA LEU A 271 -10.27 -10.41 -6.92
C LEU A 271 -9.17 -11.50 -6.81
N LEU A 272 -9.42 -12.74 -7.24
CA LEU A 272 -8.54 -13.90 -7.00
C LEU A 272 -7.92 -14.57 -8.23
N THR A 273 -8.03 -14.02 -9.45
CA THR A 273 -7.52 -14.71 -10.65
C THR A 273 -6.30 -14.10 -11.34
N ASP A 274 -5.58 -13.17 -10.70
CA ASP A 274 -4.26 -12.72 -11.22
C ASP A 274 -3.10 -13.50 -10.58
N GLN A 275 -2.99 -14.78 -10.93
CA GLN A 275 -1.75 -15.53 -10.76
C GLN A 275 -0.91 -15.34 -12.03
N PRO A 276 0.34 -14.82 -11.95
CA PRO A 276 1.23 -14.87 -13.09
C PRO A 276 1.57 -16.34 -13.39
N HIS A 277 1.27 -16.80 -14.61
CA HIS A 277 1.81 -18.05 -15.13
C HIS A 277 3.34 -17.96 -15.16
N PHE A 278 4.00 -18.62 -14.21
CA PHE A 278 5.42 -18.89 -14.30
C PHE A 278 5.60 -20.13 -15.20
N PRO A 279 6.35 -20.04 -16.30
CA PRO A 279 6.75 -21.23 -17.03
C PRO A 279 7.65 -22.08 -16.13
N THR A 280 7.28 -23.34 -15.97
CA THR A 280 8.09 -24.44 -15.43
C THR A 280 9.28 -24.73 -16.31
#